data_AF-A0A1Y5YAE1-F1
#
_entry.id   AF-A0A1Y5YAE1-F1
#
_cell.length_a   1.000
_cell.length_b   1.000
_cell.length_c   1.000
_cell.angle_alpha   90.00
_cell.angle_beta   90.00
_cell.angle_gamma   90.00
#
_symmetry.space_group_name_H-M   'P 1'
#
loop_
_entity.id
_entity.type
_entity.pdbx_description
1 polymer ?
#
loop_
_entity_poly.entity_id
_entity_poly.type
_entity_poly.pdbx_seq_one_letter_code
_entity_poly.pdbx_strand_id
1 'polypeptide(L)'
;MSRPHEPEIAAIRDSLAAFGDPWQVGETRLSRLPERLRRVRLGVPAPEQTDIDARAGQAERMAAEALEAVGQQVVAATAPASTLPKSFDLREVSGRDFVTSVKDQGSCGSSVSFGTLAALETTAAYTRGAPGLNLDLSEAHLFHSHARARGYTSDSGSWPDDLFDDAATKGVTFEDYFPYQDNGSGAANPDWPNRLAKAAGVTDLTGNPAAIKQHIFGYGAVATCFVVYADFFHYRGGVYKHTTDRLAGGHCAALIGWDDDSQCWIAKNSWGTTWGEDGFFRIAYGECFIEDYPSPRPTVFGCTAVHLRAWLPAQRALRLFATANDANGWAYLENLGWTHLAGGPHSTTNKLAMLTHARASGHPVTPFINGNELSTVQVAD
;
A
#
# COMPACT_ATOMS: atom_id res chain seq x y z
N MET A 1 40.24 -7.63 4.15
CA MET A 1 39.11 -8.25 4.87
C MET A 1 38.03 -8.49 3.84
N SER A 2 37.62 -9.74 3.59
CA SER A 2 36.53 -10.02 2.63
C SER A 2 35.25 -9.35 3.11
N ARG A 3 34.46 -8.81 2.19
CA ARG A 3 33.19 -8.20 2.57
C ARG A 3 32.26 -9.31 3.07
N PRO A 4 31.57 -9.17 4.22
CA PRO A 4 30.83 -10.26 4.84
C PRO A 4 29.71 -10.86 3.96
N HIS A 5 29.27 -10.15 2.92
CA HIS A 5 28.19 -10.57 2.02
C HIS A 5 28.67 -11.29 0.74
N GLU A 6 29.96 -11.23 0.39
CA GLU A 6 30.47 -11.89 -0.84
C GLU A 6 30.24 -13.42 -0.82
N PRO A 7 30.50 -14.13 0.29
CA PRO A 7 30.20 -15.56 0.39
C PRO A 7 28.68 -15.85 0.35
N GLU A 8 27.85 -14.99 0.95
CA GLU A 8 26.38 -15.13 0.90
C GLU A 8 25.88 -15.04 -0.54
N ILE A 9 26.32 -14.01 -1.28
CA ILE A 9 25.93 -13.80 -2.68
C ILE A 9 26.38 -14.96 -3.57
N ALA A 10 27.60 -15.47 -3.36
CA ALA A 10 28.11 -16.61 -4.13
C ALA A 10 27.25 -17.86 -3.89
N ALA A 11 26.95 -18.19 -2.63
CA ALA A 11 26.12 -19.33 -2.29
C ALA A 11 24.70 -19.23 -2.87
N ILE A 12 24.09 -18.03 -2.80
CA ILE A 12 22.76 -17.78 -3.39
C ILE A 12 22.82 -17.94 -4.91
N ARG A 13 23.85 -17.42 -5.58
CA ARG A 13 24.01 -17.54 -7.03
C ARG A 13 24.12 -19.00 -7.47
N ASP A 14 24.88 -19.80 -6.73
CA ASP A 14 25.02 -21.23 -7.03
C ASP A 14 23.68 -21.96 -6.87
N SER A 15 22.88 -21.62 -5.85
CA SER A 15 21.53 -22.14 -5.71
C SER A 15 20.60 -21.70 -6.84
N LEU A 16 20.65 -20.44 -7.26
CA LEU A 16 19.80 -19.89 -8.33
C LEU A 16 20.06 -20.55 -9.68
N ALA A 17 21.32 -20.85 -9.99
CA ALA A 17 21.70 -21.52 -11.23
C ALA A 17 21.02 -22.90 -11.36
N ALA A 18 20.74 -23.58 -10.24
CA ALA A 18 20.01 -24.86 -10.24
C ALA A 18 18.53 -24.71 -10.62
N PHE A 19 17.95 -23.51 -10.52
CA PHE A 19 16.55 -23.19 -10.83
C PHE A 19 16.39 -22.35 -12.10
N GLY A 20 17.45 -22.17 -12.89
CA GLY A 20 17.41 -21.36 -14.11
C GLY A 20 17.37 -19.85 -13.86
N ASP A 21 17.93 -19.39 -12.74
CA ASP A 21 18.07 -17.97 -12.38
C ASP A 21 16.75 -17.17 -12.42
N PRO A 22 15.70 -17.58 -11.66
CA PRO A 22 14.38 -16.93 -11.69
C PRO A 22 14.41 -15.47 -11.19
N TRP A 23 15.44 -15.10 -10.44
CA TRP A 23 15.67 -13.76 -9.94
C TRP A 23 17.17 -13.45 -9.82
N GLN A 24 17.49 -12.16 -9.72
CA GLN A 24 18.85 -11.64 -9.71
C GLN A 24 19.30 -11.37 -8.28
N VAL A 25 20.38 -12.04 -7.86
CA VAL A 25 21.06 -11.79 -6.59
C VAL A 25 22.12 -10.70 -6.74
N GLY A 26 22.20 -9.81 -5.75
CA GLY A 26 23.27 -8.83 -5.69
C GLY A 26 23.41 -8.14 -4.33
N GLU A 27 24.47 -7.35 -4.21
CA GLU A 27 24.68 -6.53 -3.02
C GLU A 27 23.63 -5.41 -2.95
N THR A 28 23.00 -5.23 -1.79
CA THR A 28 22.06 -4.15 -1.50
C THR A 28 22.51 -3.39 -0.25
N ARG A 29 21.89 -2.24 0.05
CA ARG A 29 22.12 -1.54 1.33
C ARG A 29 21.82 -2.43 2.53
N LEU A 30 20.79 -3.29 2.43
CA LEU A 30 20.39 -4.19 3.51
C LEU A 30 21.33 -5.37 3.66
N SER A 31 21.78 -5.98 2.56
CA SER A 31 22.70 -7.12 2.65
C SER A 31 24.09 -6.76 3.18
N ARG A 32 24.48 -5.48 3.12
CA ARG A 32 25.69 -4.99 3.79
C ARG A 32 25.59 -4.93 5.31
N LEU A 33 24.38 -4.95 5.87
CA LEU A 33 24.17 -4.85 7.31
C LEU A 33 24.43 -6.20 8.00
N PRO A 34 24.90 -6.20 9.26
CA PRO A 34 24.89 -7.38 10.12
C PRO A 34 23.47 -7.95 10.29
N GLU A 35 23.35 -9.25 10.48
CA GLU A 35 22.06 -9.97 10.58
C GLU A 35 21.10 -9.35 11.62
N ARG A 36 21.60 -8.96 12.79
CA ARG A 36 20.81 -8.25 13.82
C ARG A 36 20.13 -6.99 13.26
N LEU A 37 20.85 -6.18 12.48
CA LEU A 37 20.31 -4.95 11.92
C LEU A 37 19.38 -5.20 10.73
N ARG A 38 19.54 -6.33 10.03
CA ARG A 38 18.55 -6.81 9.05
C ARG A 38 17.24 -7.18 9.75
N ARG A 39 17.31 -7.92 10.87
CA ARG A 39 16.12 -8.34 11.65
C ARG A 39 15.30 -7.19 12.22
N VAL A 40 15.93 -6.11 12.68
CA VAL A 40 15.20 -4.90 13.17
C VAL A 40 14.34 -4.23 12.09
N ARG A 41 14.59 -4.53 10.80
CA ARG A 41 13.79 -4.00 9.68
C ARG A 41 12.61 -4.90 9.32
N LEU A 42 12.50 -6.04 9.98
CA LEU A 42 11.37 -6.93 9.88
C LEU A 42 10.33 -6.44 10.91
N GLY A 43 9.09 -6.24 10.47
CA GLY A 43 8.05 -5.59 11.28
C GLY A 43 6.90 -6.50 11.67
N VAL A 44 7.06 -7.81 11.51
CA VAL A 44 6.08 -8.83 11.89
C VAL A 44 6.76 -9.89 12.75
N PRO A 45 6.13 -10.35 13.84
CA PRO A 45 6.65 -11.47 14.61
C PRO A 45 6.90 -12.68 13.72
N ALA A 46 8.09 -13.28 13.83
CA ALA A 46 8.46 -14.48 13.08
C ALA A 46 7.45 -15.61 13.36
N PRO A 47 7.10 -16.43 12.36
CA PRO A 47 6.19 -17.55 12.58
C PRO A 47 6.89 -18.65 13.38
N GLU A 48 6.10 -19.42 14.12
CA GLU A 48 6.59 -20.65 14.76
C GLU A 48 6.74 -21.76 13.71
N GLN A 49 7.72 -22.66 13.91
CA GLN A 49 7.94 -23.76 12.96
C GLN A 49 6.69 -24.65 12.81
N THR A 50 5.93 -24.86 13.89
CA THR A 50 4.69 -25.63 13.85
C THR A 50 3.62 -25.00 12.97
N ASP A 51 3.58 -23.67 12.89
CA ASP A 51 2.63 -22.94 12.04
C ASP A 51 3.02 -23.01 10.56
N ILE A 52 4.33 -23.00 10.28
CA ILE A 52 4.89 -23.26 8.94
C ILE A 52 4.53 -24.68 8.51
N ASP A 53 4.81 -25.68 9.35
CA ASP A 53 4.60 -27.10 9.03
C ASP A 53 3.11 -27.40 8.79
N ALA A 54 2.22 -26.76 9.55
CA ALA A 54 0.77 -26.87 9.38
C ALA A 54 0.27 -26.36 8.01
N ARG A 55 1.08 -25.55 7.32
CA ARG A 55 0.79 -24.96 6.01
C ARG A 55 1.50 -25.67 4.85
N ALA A 56 1.91 -26.92 5.05
CA ALA A 56 2.46 -27.74 3.98
C ALA A 56 1.55 -27.78 2.73
N GLY A 57 2.15 -27.62 1.55
CA GLY A 57 1.44 -27.59 0.27
C GLY A 57 0.59 -26.35 0.03
N GLN A 58 0.67 -25.32 0.88
CA GLN A 58 -0.08 -24.07 0.67
C GLN A 58 0.39 -23.35 -0.58
N ALA A 59 1.70 -23.33 -0.85
CA ALA A 59 2.26 -22.59 -1.98
C ALA A 59 1.63 -23.02 -3.32
N GLU A 60 1.54 -24.33 -3.55
CA GLU A 60 0.94 -24.88 -4.77
C GLU A 60 -0.56 -24.60 -4.86
N ARG A 61 -1.29 -24.65 -3.73
CA ARG A 61 -2.72 -24.30 -3.69
C ARG A 61 -2.94 -22.83 -4.03
N MET A 62 -2.19 -21.93 -3.39
CA MET A 62 -2.30 -20.49 -3.64
C MET A 62 -1.95 -20.15 -5.09
N ALA A 63 -0.90 -20.78 -5.65
CA ALA A 63 -0.55 -20.60 -7.05
C ALA A 63 -1.64 -21.08 -8.01
N ALA A 64 -2.25 -22.24 -7.76
CA ALA A 64 -3.36 -22.74 -8.56
C ALA A 64 -4.57 -21.81 -8.49
N GLU A 65 -4.99 -21.41 -7.28
CA GLU A 65 -6.13 -20.50 -7.08
C GLU A 65 -5.90 -19.12 -7.73
N ALA A 66 -4.67 -18.59 -7.67
CA ALA A 66 -4.31 -17.35 -8.32
C ALA A 66 -4.50 -17.46 -9.85
N LEU A 67 -4.05 -18.55 -10.47
CA LEU A 67 -4.15 -18.75 -11.91
C LEU A 67 -5.59 -19.03 -12.38
N GLU A 68 -6.39 -19.71 -11.57
CA GLU A 68 -7.81 -19.96 -11.86
C GLU A 68 -8.69 -18.69 -11.78
N ALA A 69 -8.16 -17.60 -11.23
CA ALA A 69 -8.88 -16.33 -11.14
C ALA A 69 -9.05 -15.61 -12.48
N VAL A 70 -8.22 -15.91 -13.49
CA VAL A 70 -8.26 -15.24 -14.79
C VAL A 70 -9.63 -15.40 -15.46
N GLY A 71 -10.19 -14.31 -15.99
CA GLY A 71 -11.48 -14.33 -16.68
C GLY A 71 -12.71 -14.44 -15.76
N GLN A 72 -12.54 -14.58 -14.44
CA GLN A 72 -13.65 -14.51 -13.50
C GLN A 72 -14.34 -13.14 -13.59
N GLN A 73 -15.67 -13.12 -13.39
CA GLN A 73 -16.44 -11.88 -13.38
C GLN A 73 -16.03 -11.00 -12.21
N VAL A 74 -15.94 -9.70 -12.46
CA VAL A 74 -15.56 -8.73 -11.44
C VAL A 74 -16.81 -8.15 -10.79
N VAL A 75 -16.81 -8.14 -9.46
CA VAL A 75 -17.97 -7.70 -8.66
C VAL A 75 -17.95 -6.19 -8.42
N ALA A 76 -16.77 -5.58 -8.37
CA ALA A 76 -16.61 -4.15 -8.10
C ALA A 76 -17.13 -3.30 -9.28
N ALA A 77 -18.13 -2.45 -9.02
CA ALA A 77 -18.72 -1.57 -10.04
C ALA A 77 -17.72 -0.53 -10.60
N THR A 78 -16.65 -0.25 -9.87
CA THR A 78 -15.58 0.69 -10.24
C THR A 78 -14.47 0.04 -11.07
N ALA A 79 -14.53 -1.26 -11.30
CA ALA A 79 -13.48 -1.98 -12.00
C ALA A 79 -13.33 -1.52 -13.47
N PRO A 80 -12.11 -1.51 -14.04
CA PRO A 80 -11.88 -1.11 -15.42
C PRO A 80 -12.54 -2.01 -16.47
N ALA A 81 -12.80 -3.27 -16.13
CA ALA A 81 -13.42 -4.26 -17.00
C ALA A 81 -14.33 -5.21 -16.19
N SER A 82 -15.19 -5.95 -16.87
CA SER A 82 -16.12 -6.91 -16.25
C SER A 82 -15.48 -8.24 -15.86
N THR A 83 -14.23 -8.50 -16.26
CA THR A 83 -13.52 -9.75 -15.97
C THR A 83 -12.07 -9.49 -15.58
N LEU A 84 -11.51 -10.35 -14.72
CA LEU A 84 -10.11 -10.25 -14.31
C LEU A 84 -9.16 -10.50 -15.50
N PRO A 85 -8.20 -9.59 -15.75
CA PRO A 85 -7.17 -9.80 -16.75
C PRO A 85 -6.09 -10.78 -16.27
N LYS A 86 -5.26 -11.27 -17.20
CA LYS A 86 -4.07 -12.08 -16.89
C LYS A 86 -3.00 -11.32 -16.11
N SER A 87 -2.90 -10.02 -16.33
CA SER A 87 -1.94 -9.17 -15.65
C SER A 87 -2.56 -7.81 -15.37
N PHE A 88 -2.12 -7.20 -14.29
CA PHE A 88 -2.57 -5.90 -13.85
C PHE A 88 -1.51 -5.26 -12.97
N ASP A 89 -1.26 -3.98 -13.16
CA ASP A 89 -0.31 -3.20 -12.38
C ASP A 89 -0.91 -1.81 -12.14
N LEU A 90 -1.07 -1.43 -10.87
CA LEU A 90 -1.62 -0.14 -10.48
C LEU A 90 -0.75 1.06 -10.90
N ARG A 91 0.49 0.82 -11.33
CA ARG A 91 1.38 1.83 -11.90
C ARG A 91 1.07 2.14 -13.37
N GLU A 92 0.35 1.26 -14.06
CA GLU A 92 0.16 1.33 -15.51
C GLU A 92 -1.30 1.08 -15.92
N VAL A 93 -2.26 1.70 -15.22
CA VAL A 93 -3.68 1.54 -15.53
C VAL A 93 -4.11 2.57 -16.58
N SER A 94 -4.12 2.11 -17.84
CA SER A 94 -4.39 2.98 -19.01
C SER A 94 -3.40 4.15 -19.10
N GLY A 95 -2.12 3.89 -18.85
CA GLY A 95 -1.04 4.87 -18.89
C GLY A 95 -1.06 5.87 -17.73
N ARG A 96 -1.60 5.47 -16.57
CA ARG A 96 -1.67 6.27 -15.35
C ARG A 96 -1.16 5.47 -14.16
N ASP A 97 -0.33 6.11 -13.35
CA ASP A 97 0.23 5.56 -12.11
C ASP A 97 -0.58 6.02 -10.90
N PHE A 98 -1.09 5.07 -10.12
CA PHE A 98 -1.87 5.31 -8.90
C PHE A 98 -1.10 5.03 -7.62
N VAL A 99 0.16 4.58 -7.71
CA VAL A 99 0.98 4.19 -6.58
C VAL A 99 1.86 5.37 -6.17
N THR A 100 1.81 5.75 -4.89
CA THR A 100 2.68 6.79 -4.33
C THR A 100 4.15 6.39 -4.37
N SER A 101 5.06 7.35 -4.16
CA SER A 101 6.51 7.08 -4.13
C SER A 101 6.90 6.02 -3.09
N VAL A 102 7.96 5.26 -3.39
CA VAL A 102 8.57 4.32 -2.44
C VAL A 102 9.19 5.07 -1.26
N LYS A 103 8.97 4.56 -0.05
CA LYS A 103 9.52 5.08 1.22
C LYS A 103 10.60 4.15 1.80
N ASP A 104 11.27 4.59 2.87
CA ASP A 104 12.29 3.82 3.60
C ASP A 104 11.99 3.84 5.11
N GLN A 105 11.68 2.68 5.68
CA GLN A 105 11.38 2.52 7.11
C GLN A 105 12.62 2.62 8.01
N GLY A 106 13.82 2.74 7.46
CA GLY A 106 15.04 2.93 8.24
C GLY A 106 15.36 1.73 9.13
N SER A 107 15.65 1.98 10.41
CA SER A 107 16.04 0.96 11.41
C SER A 107 14.92 0.68 12.41
N CYS A 108 13.69 0.47 11.92
CA CYS A 108 12.52 0.21 12.74
C CYS A 108 11.64 -0.88 12.12
N GLY A 109 11.14 -1.81 12.94
CA GLY A 109 10.21 -2.87 12.55
C GLY A 109 8.78 -2.35 12.32
N SER A 110 8.63 -1.34 11.47
CA SER A 110 7.36 -0.64 11.20
C SER A 110 6.76 -0.99 9.84
N SER A 111 7.23 -2.06 9.18
CA SER A 111 6.80 -2.48 7.84
C SER A 111 5.29 -2.62 7.69
N VAL A 112 4.59 -3.04 8.74
CA VAL A 112 3.13 -3.16 8.76
C VAL A 112 2.49 -1.79 8.53
N SER A 113 2.99 -0.73 9.19
CA SER A 113 2.49 0.63 8.98
C SER A 113 2.74 1.11 7.55
N PHE A 114 3.93 0.85 6.99
CA PHE A 114 4.23 1.19 5.60
C PHE A 114 3.35 0.42 4.60
N GLY A 115 3.16 -0.90 4.79
CA GLY A 115 2.30 -1.72 3.94
C GLY A 115 0.83 -1.27 4.00
N THR A 116 0.31 -1.02 5.20
CA THR A 116 -1.04 -0.48 5.41
C THR A 116 -1.21 0.87 4.72
N LEU A 117 -0.30 1.82 4.92
CA LEU A 117 -0.46 3.15 4.34
C LEU A 117 -0.25 3.16 2.83
N ALA A 118 0.66 2.36 2.28
CA ALA A 118 0.78 2.16 0.84
C ALA A 118 -0.52 1.60 0.22
N ALA A 119 -1.21 0.68 0.91
CA ALA A 119 -2.50 0.16 0.48
C ALA A 119 -3.59 1.26 0.49
N LEU A 120 -3.67 2.06 1.57
CA LEU A 120 -4.62 3.15 1.71
C LEU A 120 -4.39 4.26 0.67
N GLU A 121 -3.15 4.72 0.51
CA GLU A 121 -2.77 5.78 -0.44
C GLU A 121 -3.12 5.39 -1.87
N THR A 122 -2.72 4.18 -2.28
CA THR A 122 -3.00 3.66 -3.62
C THR A 122 -4.51 3.49 -3.84
N THR A 123 -5.23 2.95 -2.85
CA THR A 123 -6.70 2.83 -2.90
C THR A 123 -7.38 4.19 -3.04
N ALA A 124 -6.91 5.21 -2.32
CA ALA A 124 -7.46 6.55 -2.38
C ALA A 124 -7.33 7.18 -3.78
N ALA A 125 -6.14 7.07 -4.38
CA ALA A 125 -5.90 7.57 -5.73
C ALA A 125 -6.70 6.78 -6.78
N TYR A 126 -6.68 5.45 -6.70
CA TYR A 126 -7.29 4.54 -7.67
C TYR A 126 -8.81 4.67 -7.71
N THR A 127 -9.49 4.57 -6.57
CA THR A 127 -10.95 4.62 -6.48
C THR A 127 -11.54 5.98 -6.87
N ARG A 128 -10.74 7.05 -6.79
CA ARG A 128 -11.11 8.40 -7.26
C ARG A 128 -10.79 8.64 -8.73
N GLY A 129 -10.07 7.71 -9.38
CA GLY A 129 -9.53 7.91 -10.72
C GLY A 129 -8.56 9.09 -10.80
N ALA A 130 -7.89 9.40 -9.69
CA ALA A 130 -7.06 10.59 -9.49
C ALA A 130 -5.60 10.19 -9.22
N PRO A 131 -4.81 9.84 -10.27
CA PRO A 131 -3.40 9.47 -10.11
C PRO A 131 -2.54 10.61 -9.54
N GLY A 132 -2.96 11.86 -9.72
CA GLY A 132 -2.32 13.04 -9.13
C GLY A 132 -2.60 13.23 -7.63
N LEU A 133 -3.44 12.40 -7.01
CA LEU A 133 -3.68 12.44 -5.57
C LEU A 133 -2.46 11.89 -4.83
N ASN A 134 -1.49 12.75 -4.59
CA ASN A 134 -0.31 12.42 -3.80
C ASN A 134 -0.62 12.47 -2.30
N LEU A 135 -1.36 11.47 -1.83
CA LEU A 135 -1.64 11.30 -0.41
C LEU A 135 -0.40 10.76 0.29
N ASP A 136 0.17 11.52 1.23
CA ASP A 136 1.34 11.11 2.00
C ASP A 136 0.95 10.96 3.48
N LEU A 137 0.63 9.73 3.88
CA LEU A 137 0.16 9.42 5.23
C LEU A 137 1.34 9.14 6.16
N SER A 138 1.16 9.46 7.44
CA SER A 138 2.22 9.34 8.44
C SER A 138 2.34 7.92 8.99
N GLU A 139 3.39 7.21 8.58
CA GLU A 139 3.77 5.94 9.21
C GLU A 139 4.16 6.15 10.67
N ALA A 140 4.71 7.31 11.04
CA ALA A 140 5.07 7.60 12.42
C ALA A 140 3.85 7.70 13.32
N HIS A 141 2.75 8.26 12.85
CA HIS A 141 1.52 8.29 13.62
C HIS A 141 0.93 6.88 13.78
N LEU A 142 0.85 6.11 12.69
CA LEU A 142 0.31 4.75 12.76
C LEU A 142 1.18 3.83 13.63
N PHE A 143 2.50 3.92 13.54
CA PHE A 143 3.40 3.07 14.33
C PHE A 143 3.67 3.63 15.74
N HIS A 144 4.27 4.82 15.83
CA HIS A 144 4.74 5.37 17.12
C HIS A 144 3.60 5.91 18.00
N SER A 145 2.38 6.06 17.49
CA SER A 145 1.21 6.38 18.31
C SER A 145 0.27 5.18 18.45
N HIS A 146 -0.34 4.71 17.36
CA HIS A 146 -1.37 3.66 17.44
C HIS A 146 -0.77 2.30 17.82
N ALA A 147 0.24 1.82 17.09
CA ALA A 147 0.86 0.53 17.39
C ALA A 147 1.49 0.51 18.79
N ARG A 148 2.21 1.59 19.19
CA ARG A 148 2.77 1.71 20.54
C ARG A 148 1.71 1.71 21.64
N ALA A 149 0.54 2.31 21.41
CA ALA A 149 -0.57 2.25 22.37
C ALA A 149 -1.11 0.82 22.56
N ARG A 150 -0.91 -0.07 21.58
CA ARG A 150 -1.18 -1.51 21.69
C ARG A 150 -0.02 -2.32 22.30
N GLY A 151 1.08 -1.67 22.67
CA GLY A 151 2.26 -2.29 23.27
C GLY A 151 3.32 -2.77 22.28
N TYR A 152 3.16 -2.47 20.98
CA TYR A 152 4.16 -2.80 19.97
C TYR A 152 5.40 -1.91 20.07
N THR A 153 6.55 -2.49 19.73
CA THR A 153 7.85 -1.81 19.69
C THR A 153 8.54 -2.05 18.36
N SER A 154 9.59 -1.29 18.07
CA SER A 154 10.43 -1.48 16.88
C SER A 154 11.03 -2.89 16.77
N ASP A 155 11.18 -3.61 17.89
CA ASP A 155 11.73 -4.96 17.92
C ASP A 155 10.65 -6.05 17.81
N SER A 156 9.43 -5.79 18.30
CA SER A 156 8.33 -6.76 18.23
C SER A 156 7.60 -6.72 16.90
N GLY A 157 7.67 -5.61 16.18
CA GLY A 157 6.78 -5.37 15.04
C GLY A 157 5.33 -5.18 15.49
N SER A 158 4.39 -5.33 14.55
CA SER A 158 2.94 -5.25 14.77
C SER A 158 2.19 -6.21 13.85
N TRP A 159 0.86 -6.17 13.86
CA TRP A 159 0.02 -6.99 12.99
C TRP A 159 -0.93 -6.13 12.14
N PRO A 160 -1.18 -6.50 10.88
CA PRO A 160 -1.97 -5.68 9.96
C PRO A 160 -3.44 -5.56 10.37
N ASP A 161 -4.03 -6.60 10.97
CA ASP A 161 -5.41 -6.58 11.47
C ASP A 161 -5.64 -5.47 12.50
N ASP A 162 -4.72 -5.30 13.46
CA ASP A 162 -4.75 -4.22 14.44
C ASP A 162 -4.60 -2.83 13.80
N LEU A 163 -3.68 -2.70 12.84
CA LEU A 163 -3.40 -1.40 12.22
C LEU A 163 -4.47 -0.99 11.21
N PHE A 164 -5.11 -1.93 10.52
CA PHE A 164 -6.29 -1.66 9.70
C PHE A 164 -7.51 -1.29 10.57
N ASP A 165 -7.70 -1.95 11.72
CA ASP A 165 -8.71 -1.55 12.71
C ASP A 165 -8.48 -0.11 13.20
N ASP A 166 -7.24 0.25 13.56
CA ASP A 166 -6.91 1.62 13.96
C ASP A 166 -7.09 2.62 12.79
N ALA A 167 -6.68 2.27 11.58
CA ALA A 167 -6.86 3.12 10.40
C ALA A 167 -8.34 3.32 10.04
N ALA A 168 -9.22 2.35 10.31
CA ALA A 168 -10.65 2.47 10.06
C ALA A 168 -11.38 3.20 11.20
N THR A 169 -11.06 2.91 12.45
CA THR A 169 -11.79 3.42 13.62
C THR A 169 -11.28 4.77 14.09
N LYS A 170 -9.95 4.95 14.15
CA LYS A 170 -9.28 6.18 14.64
C LYS A 170 -8.79 7.06 13.49
N GLY A 171 -8.32 6.45 12.41
CA GLY A 171 -7.68 7.14 11.28
C GLY A 171 -6.20 7.44 11.50
N VAL A 172 -5.55 7.87 10.43
CA VAL A 172 -4.12 8.20 10.39
C VAL A 172 -3.93 9.61 9.84
N THR A 173 -3.03 10.39 10.44
CA THR A 173 -2.69 11.72 9.95
C THR A 173 -1.70 11.66 8.80
N PHE A 174 -1.26 12.82 8.33
CA PHE A 174 -0.41 12.98 7.16
C PHE A 174 1.04 13.16 7.60
N GLU A 175 1.97 12.84 6.71
CA GLU A 175 3.41 12.90 6.95
C GLU A 175 3.86 14.30 7.43
N ASP A 176 3.25 15.37 6.92
CA ASP A 176 3.52 16.75 7.35
C ASP A 176 3.06 17.07 8.78
N TYR A 177 2.18 16.26 9.38
CA TYR A 177 1.69 16.41 10.74
C TYR A 177 2.40 15.49 11.74
N PHE A 178 3.03 14.42 11.28
CA PHE A 178 3.99 13.66 12.06
C PHE A 178 5.03 13.01 11.14
N PRO A 179 6.13 13.71 10.82
CA PRO A 179 7.15 13.18 9.92
C PRO A 179 7.80 11.92 10.45
N TYR A 180 8.09 10.97 9.56
CA TYR A 180 8.67 9.70 9.91
C TYR A 180 10.12 9.86 10.38
N GLN A 181 10.38 9.29 11.55
CA GLN A 181 11.71 9.05 12.08
C GLN A 181 11.75 7.62 12.61
N ASP A 182 12.73 6.83 12.20
CA ASP A 182 12.83 5.42 12.59
C ASP A 182 12.99 5.22 14.11
N ASN A 183 13.64 6.18 14.77
CA ASN A 183 13.76 6.24 16.23
C ASN A 183 12.49 6.71 16.96
N GLY A 184 11.46 7.16 16.22
CA GLY A 184 10.21 7.70 16.77
C GLY A 184 10.36 9.04 17.48
N SER A 185 11.39 9.82 17.15
CA SER A 185 11.52 11.20 17.61
C SER A 185 10.49 12.12 16.95
N GLY A 186 10.18 13.22 17.64
CA GLY A 186 9.10 14.13 17.26
C GLY A 186 7.79 13.81 17.98
N ALA A 187 6.73 14.48 17.58
CA ALA A 187 5.39 14.29 18.08
C ALA A 187 4.39 14.67 16.99
N ALA A 188 3.21 14.04 17.02
CA ALA A 188 2.11 14.46 16.16
C ALA A 188 1.70 15.90 16.49
N ASN A 189 1.50 16.69 15.44
CA ASN A 189 0.88 18.00 15.54
C ASN A 189 -0.47 17.85 16.27
N PRO A 190 -0.75 18.65 17.33
CA PRO A 190 -2.00 18.54 18.09
C PRO A 190 -3.28 18.68 17.26
N ASP A 191 -3.22 19.34 16.10
CA ASP A 191 -4.35 19.50 15.17
C ASP A 191 -4.54 18.32 14.21
N TRP A 192 -3.78 17.23 14.37
CA TRP A 192 -3.92 16.02 13.53
C TRP A 192 -5.36 15.50 13.38
N PRO A 193 -6.29 15.64 14.34
CA PRO A 193 -7.67 15.21 14.13
C PRO A 193 -8.41 15.97 13.00
N ASN A 194 -7.90 17.14 12.58
CA ASN A 194 -8.42 17.92 11.45
C ASN A 194 -7.63 17.71 10.14
N ARG A 195 -6.64 16.82 10.15
CA ARG A 195 -5.89 16.36 8.97
C ARG A 195 -5.73 14.85 9.03
N LEU A 196 -6.79 14.16 8.62
CA LEU A 196 -7.01 12.74 8.91
C LEU A 196 -7.46 11.98 7.66
N ALA A 197 -6.96 10.77 7.49
CA ALA A 197 -7.46 9.76 6.57
C ALA A 197 -8.02 8.56 7.34
N LYS A 198 -9.16 8.03 6.91
CA LYS A 198 -9.78 6.83 7.50
C LYS A 198 -10.05 5.80 6.42
N ALA A 199 -9.64 4.55 6.67
CA ALA A 199 -9.99 3.43 5.80
C ALA A 199 -11.50 3.13 5.90
N ALA A 200 -12.12 2.78 4.78
CA ALA A 200 -13.52 2.36 4.71
C ALA A 200 -13.66 1.04 3.96
N GLY A 201 -14.61 0.21 4.40
CA GLY A 201 -14.81 -1.14 3.85
C GLY A 201 -13.55 -1.99 3.92
N VAL A 202 -12.91 -2.03 5.09
CA VAL A 202 -11.77 -2.92 5.35
C VAL A 202 -12.22 -4.36 5.17
N THR A 203 -11.43 -5.14 4.44
CA THR A 203 -11.72 -6.53 4.10
C THR A 203 -10.49 -7.38 4.37
N ASP A 204 -10.70 -8.50 5.07
CA ASP A 204 -9.71 -9.57 5.22
C ASP A 204 -9.75 -10.46 3.96
N LEU A 205 -8.59 -10.64 3.35
CA LEU A 205 -8.38 -11.38 2.10
C LEU A 205 -7.39 -12.53 2.29
N THR A 206 -7.06 -12.85 3.55
CA THR A 206 -6.06 -13.86 3.90
C THR A 206 -6.42 -15.22 3.32
N GLY A 207 -5.47 -15.84 2.63
CA GLY A 207 -5.59 -17.17 2.05
C GLY A 207 -6.48 -17.25 0.82
N ASN A 208 -6.79 -16.12 0.17
CA ASN A 208 -7.67 -16.11 -1.00
C ASN A 208 -7.08 -15.28 -2.16
N PRO A 209 -6.20 -15.88 -2.98
CA PRO A 209 -5.57 -15.22 -4.13
C PRO A 209 -6.56 -14.62 -5.12
N ALA A 210 -7.69 -15.28 -5.37
CA ALA A 210 -8.73 -14.77 -6.26
C ALA A 210 -9.38 -13.50 -5.68
N ALA A 211 -9.69 -13.48 -4.38
CA ALA A 211 -10.22 -12.29 -3.71
C ALA A 211 -9.20 -11.16 -3.66
N ILE A 212 -7.91 -11.46 -3.48
CA ILE A 212 -6.83 -10.47 -3.58
C ILE A 212 -6.82 -9.82 -4.96
N LYS A 213 -6.87 -10.60 -6.06
CA LYS A 213 -6.94 -10.04 -7.43
C LYS A 213 -8.20 -9.20 -7.66
N GLN A 214 -9.36 -9.69 -7.22
CA GLN A 214 -10.63 -8.96 -7.28
C GLN A 214 -10.52 -7.61 -6.57
N HIS A 215 -9.91 -7.59 -5.38
CA HIS A 215 -9.74 -6.38 -4.59
C HIS A 215 -8.77 -5.39 -5.25
N ILE A 216 -7.61 -5.86 -5.70
CA ILE A 216 -6.62 -5.04 -6.41
C ILE A 216 -7.24 -4.40 -7.66
N PHE A 217 -7.96 -5.19 -8.45
CA PHE A 217 -8.56 -4.72 -9.69
C PHE A 217 -9.73 -3.74 -9.47
N GLY A 218 -10.54 -3.98 -8.43
CA GLY A 218 -11.73 -3.20 -8.15
C GLY A 218 -11.50 -1.92 -7.33
N TYR A 219 -10.56 -1.99 -6.38
CA TYR A 219 -10.42 -0.99 -5.32
C TYR A 219 -8.98 -0.50 -5.09
N GLY A 220 -7.95 -1.27 -5.48
CA GLY A 220 -6.56 -0.85 -5.36
C GLY A 220 -5.76 -1.73 -4.41
N ALA A 221 -4.57 -1.25 -4.03
CA ALA A 221 -3.57 -2.10 -3.40
C ALA A 221 -4.01 -2.74 -2.07
N VAL A 222 -3.41 -3.89 -1.79
CA VAL A 222 -3.70 -4.72 -0.61
C VAL A 222 -2.43 -4.86 0.21
N ALA A 223 -2.48 -4.61 1.51
CA ALA A 223 -1.37 -4.89 2.40
C ALA A 223 -1.26 -6.41 2.61
N THR A 224 -0.04 -6.93 2.57
CA THR A 224 0.26 -8.36 2.80
C THR A 224 1.46 -8.49 3.72
N CYS A 225 1.51 -9.58 4.49
CA CYS A 225 2.70 -9.99 5.22
C CYS A 225 3.18 -11.35 4.76
N PHE A 226 4.50 -11.53 4.69
CA PHE A 226 5.17 -12.72 4.18
C PHE A 226 6.41 -13.04 5.00
N VAL A 227 6.85 -14.30 4.89
CA VAL A 227 8.04 -14.80 5.56
C VAL A 227 9.30 -14.35 4.80
N VAL A 228 10.24 -13.73 5.50
CA VAL A 228 11.51 -13.32 4.92
C VAL A 228 12.58 -14.36 5.20
N TYR A 229 13.22 -14.83 4.14
CA TYR A 229 14.42 -15.66 4.18
C TYR A 229 15.68 -14.81 3.98
N ALA A 230 16.83 -15.33 4.39
CA ALA A 230 18.09 -14.59 4.43
C ALA A 230 18.56 -14.09 3.04
N ASP A 231 18.17 -14.75 1.97
CA ASP A 231 18.51 -14.42 0.59
C ASP A 231 17.69 -13.24 0.03
N PHE A 232 16.48 -12.99 0.54
CA PHE A 232 15.62 -11.88 0.09
C PHE A 232 16.28 -10.50 0.27
N PHE A 233 17.14 -10.33 1.27
CA PHE A 233 17.89 -9.07 1.45
C PHE A 233 18.82 -8.74 0.27
N HIS A 234 19.13 -9.73 -0.57
CA HIS A 234 20.01 -9.62 -1.74
C HIS A 234 19.24 -9.51 -3.06
N TYR A 235 17.91 -9.44 -3.03
CA TYR A 235 17.08 -9.35 -4.23
C TYR A 235 17.36 -8.06 -5.05
N ARG A 236 17.54 -8.23 -6.36
CA ARG A 236 17.75 -7.14 -7.34
C ARG A 236 16.72 -7.08 -8.47
N GLY A 237 15.98 -8.15 -8.72
CA GLY A 237 14.95 -8.19 -9.77
C GLY A 237 14.57 -9.60 -10.18
N GLY A 238 13.51 -9.74 -10.97
CA GLY A 238 12.96 -11.05 -11.38
C GLY A 238 11.91 -11.58 -10.40
N VAL A 239 11.48 -12.83 -10.58
CA VAL A 239 10.43 -13.44 -9.75
C VAL A 239 11.07 -14.19 -8.59
N TYR A 240 11.01 -13.60 -7.40
CA TYR A 240 11.61 -14.16 -6.21
C TYR A 240 10.97 -15.51 -5.83
N LYS A 241 11.84 -16.47 -5.55
CA LYS A 241 11.58 -17.75 -4.86
C LYS A 241 12.74 -18.00 -3.91
N HIS A 242 12.47 -18.32 -2.65
CA HIS A 242 13.51 -18.54 -1.66
C HIS A 242 14.35 -19.76 -2.08
N THR A 243 15.66 -19.62 -1.92
CA THR A 243 16.66 -20.67 -2.23
C THR A 243 17.36 -21.17 -0.97
N THR A 244 17.01 -20.61 0.18
CA THR A 244 17.50 -20.96 1.50
C THR A 244 16.35 -21.16 2.46
N ASP A 245 16.51 -22.05 3.43
CA ASP A 245 15.56 -22.25 4.53
C ASP A 245 15.92 -21.38 5.76
N ARG A 246 16.89 -20.48 5.63
CA ARG A 246 17.34 -19.60 6.72
C ARG A 246 16.32 -18.49 6.96
N LEU A 247 15.39 -18.75 7.88
CA LEU A 247 14.39 -17.80 8.34
C LEU A 247 15.02 -16.54 8.97
N ALA A 248 14.60 -15.37 8.49
CA ALA A 248 14.98 -14.08 9.07
C ALA A 248 13.88 -13.48 9.97
N GLY A 249 12.61 -13.62 9.58
CA GLY A 249 11.44 -13.12 10.31
C GLY A 249 10.26 -12.85 9.38
N GLY A 250 9.30 -12.03 9.81
CA GLY A 250 8.16 -11.62 8.98
C GLY A 250 8.22 -10.15 8.56
N HIS A 251 7.69 -9.84 7.38
CA HIS A 251 7.67 -8.50 6.82
C HIS A 251 6.35 -8.22 6.12
N CYS A 252 5.97 -6.94 6.00
CA CYS A 252 4.78 -6.57 5.22
C CYS A 252 5.13 -5.59 4.11
N ALA A 253 4.36 -5.68 3.03
CA ALA A 253 4.44 -4.86 1.84
C ALA A 253 3.02 -4.57 1.31
N ALA A 254 2.90 -3.85 0.21
CA ALA A 254 1.62 -3.70 -0.48
C ALA A 254 1.66 -4.39 -1.85
N LEU A 255 0.75 -5.34 -2.08
CA LEU A 255 0.48 -5.91 -3.40
C LEU A 255 -0.23 -4.86 -4.26
N ILE A 256 0.36 -4.56 -5.40
CA ILE A 256 -0.12 -3.53 -6.34
C ILE A 256 -0.54 -4.12 -7.70
N GLY A 257 -0.37 -5.43 -7.89
CA GLY A 257 -0.59 -6.06 -9.18
C GLY A 257 -0.15 -7.52 -9.21
N TRP A 258 -0.29 -8.11 -10.39
CA TRP A 258 0.09 -9.49 -10.67
C TRP A 258 0.39 -9.68 -12.17
N ASP A 259 1.10 -10.77 -12.48
CA ASP A 259 1.34 -11.24 -13.84
C ASP A 259 1.24 -12.77 -13.89
N ASP A 260 0.20 -13.29 -14.54
CA ASP A 260 -0.06 -14.74 -14.65
C ASP A 260 0.92 -15.45 -15.59
N ASP A 261 1.45 -14.76 -16.61
CA ASP A 261 2.42 -15.37 -17.52
C ASP A 261 3.77 -15.55 -16.78
N SER A 262 4.09 -14.67 -15.83
CA SER A 262 5.23 -14.80 -14.90
C SER A 262 4.90 -15.52 -13.58
N GLN A 263 3.63 -15.89 -13.37
CA GLN A 263 3.10 -16.50 -12.14
C GLN A 263 3.49 -15.77 -10.84
N CYS A 264 3.38 -14.44 -10.83
CA CYS A 264 3.88 -13.62 -9.73
C CYS A 264 2.94 -12.50 -9.28
N TRP A 265 3.07 -12.14 -8.01
CA TRP A 265 2.60 -10.87 -7.47
C TRP A 265 3.63 -9.76 -7.72
N ILE A 266 3.13 -8.52 -7.82
CA ILE A 266 3.93 -7.29 -7.88
C ILE A 266 3.68 -6.53 -6.59
N ALA A 267 4.74 -6.16 -5.88
CA ALA A 267 4.63 -5.55 -4.56
C ALA A 267 5.52 -4.32 -4.39
N LYS A 268 4.99 -3.30 -3.71
CA LYS A 268 5.72 -2.12 -3.24
C LYS A 268 6.33 -2.40 -1.87
N ASN A 269 7.65 -2.25 -1.74
CA ASN A 269 8.36 -2.41 -0.48
C ASN A 269 8.63 -1.05 0.21
N SER A 270 9.19 -1.10 1.41
CA SER A 270 9.49 0.05 2.28
C SER A 270 10.97 0.13 2.67
N TRP A 271 11.87 -0.31 1.79
CA TRP A 271 13.33 -0.34 2.02
C TRP A 271 14.09 0.66 1.13
N GLY A 272 13.38 1.66 0.60
CA GLY A 272 13.92 2.68 -0.29
C GLY A 272 14.07 2.22 -1.74
N THR A 273 14.14 3.21 -2.64
CA THR A 273 14.19 3.01 -4.10
C THR A 273 15.42 2.26 -4.59
N THR A 274 16.50 2.21 -3.82
CA THR A 274 17.74 1.53 -4.24
C THR A 274 17.72 0.01 -4.06
N TRP A 275 16.67 -0.54 -3.46
CA TRP A 275 16.48 -1.96 -3.21
C TRP A 275 15.53 -2.57 -4.26
N GLY A 276 15.79 -3.80 -4.69
CA GLY A 276 14.94 -4.49 -5.66
C GLY A 276 14.80 -3.77 -7.00
N GLU A 277 13.59 -3.79 -7.54
CA GLU A 277 13.19 -3.16 -8.81
C GLU A 277 12.68 -1.74 -8.52
N ASP A 278 13.59 -0.81 -8.24
CA ASP A 278 13.29 0.59 -7.85
C ASP A 278 12.40 0.71 -6.60
N GLY A 279 12.59 -0.19 -5.63
CA GLY A 279 11.81 -0.29 -4.40
C GLY A 279 10.62 -1.25 -4.47
N PHE A 280 10.40 -1.86 -5.63
CA PHE A 280 9.41 -2.90 -5.83
C PHE A 280 10.07 -4.29 -5.90
N PHE A 281 9.24 -5.32 -5.84
CA PHE A 281 9.66 -6.69 -6.11
C PHE A 281 8.54 -7.49 -6.74
N ARG A 282 8.93 -8.56 -7.42
CA ARG A 282 8.05 -9.62 -7.87
C ARG A 282 8.36 -10.90 -7.12
N ILE A 283 7.31 -11.61 -6.74
CA ILE A 283 7.40 -12.83 -5.93
C ILE A 283 6.38 -13.83 -6.47
N ALA A 284 6.78 -15.10 -6.58
CA ALA A 284 5.89 -16.12 -7.12
C ALA A 284 4.61 -16.27 -6.27
N TYR A 285 3.52 -16.72 -6.89
CA TYR A 285 2.31 -17.06 -6.13
C TYR A 285 2.59 -18.19 -5.13
N GLY A 286 2.01 -18.09 -3.94
CA GLY A 286 2.19 -19.03 -2.83
C GLY A 286 3.53 -18.92 -2.11
N GLU A 287 4.48 -18.17 -2.67
CA GLU A 287 5.84 -18.09 -2.19
C GLU A 287 5.91 -17.32 -0.87
N CYS A 288 6.72 -17.82 0.07
CA CYS A 288 6.92 -17.20 1.38
C CYS A 288 5.62 -16.89 2.14
N PHE A 289 4.56 -17.65 1.87
CA PHE A 289 3.25 -17.50 2.52
C PHE A 289 2.64 -16.10 2.31
N ILE A 290 2.92 -15.43 1.19
CA ILE A 290 2.49 -14.04 0.96
C ILE A 290 0.97 -13.86 0.91
N GLU A 291 0.20 -14.90 0.63
CA GLU A 291 -1.27 -14.82 0.67
C GLU A 291 -1.86 -15.21 2.03
N ASP A 292 -1.15 -16.00 2.84
CA ASP A 292 -1.60 -16.45 4.16
C ASP A 292 -0.40 -16.76 5.05
N TYR A 293 0.07 -15.74 5.78
CA TYR A 293 1.21 -15.84 6.67
C TYR A 293 0.99 -16.90 7.77
N PRO A 294 2.03 -17.64 8.21
CA PRO A 294 1.88 -18.69 9.22
C PRO A 294 1.60 -18.15 10.62
N SER A 295 0.34 -17.78 10.86
CA SER A 295 -0.20 -17.23 12.09
C SER A 295 -1.71 -17.53 12.15
N PRO A 296 -2.32 -17.61 13.34
CA PRO A 296 -3.78 -17.65 13.46
C PRO A 296 -4.44 -16.29 13.15
N ARG A 297 -3.66 -15.22 13.00
CA ARG A 297 -4.16 -13.88 12.68
C ARG A 297 -4.27 -13.70 11.17
N PRO A 298 -5.29 -12.98 10.68
CA PRO A 298 -5.34 -12.53 9.30
C PRO A 298 -4.19 -11.58 8.99
N THR A 299 -3.66 -11.65 7.77
CA THR A 299 -2.44 -10.94 7.37
C THR A 299 -2.51 -10.23 6.02
N VAL A 300 -3.62 -10.38 5.30
CA VAL A 300 -3.83 -9.72 4.02
C VAL A 300 -5.09 -8.87 4.07
N PHE A 301 -4.92 -7.55 3.90
CA PHE A 301 -5.99 -6.58 4.11
C PHE A 301 -6.04 -5.53 3.01
N GLY A 302 -7.25 -5.26 2.53
CA GLY A 302 -7.55 -4.14 1.64
C GLY A 302 -8.62 -3.24 2.24
N CYS A 303 -8.79 -2.05 1.67
CA CYS A 303 -9.96 -1.19 1.90
C CYS A 303 -10.59 -0.81 0.56
N THR A 304 -11.87 -0.43 0.57
CA THR A 304 -12.62 -0.10 -0.66
C THR A 304 -12.67 1.41 -0.93
N ALA A 305 -12.35 2.21 0.09
CA ALA A 305 -12.23 3.66 -0.03
C ALA A 305 -11.39 4.23 1.13
N VAL A 306 -10.93 5.46 0.95
CA VAL A 306 -10.32 6.28 2.02
C VAL A 306 -11.08 7.60 2.14
N HIS A 307 -11.64 7.82 3.33
CA HIS A 307 -12.32 9.05 3.70
C HIS A 307 -11.33 10.06 4.25
N LEU A 308 -11.39 11.29 3.77
CA LEU A 308 -10.47 12.35 4.17
C LEU A 308 -11.20 13.40 5.00
N ARG A 309 -10.53 13.91 6.02
CA ARG A 309 -10.84 15.17 6.68
C ARG A 309 -9.58 16.03 6.62
N ALA A 310 -9.43 16.82 5.56
CA ALA A 310 -8.21 17.58 5.34
C ALA A 310 -8.41 18.70 4.31
N TRP A 311 -7.64 19.78 4.46
CA TRP A 311 -7.31 20.66 3.36
C TRP A 311 -6.29 19.96 2.46
N LEU A 312 -6.58 19.86 1.17
CA LEU A 312 -5.63 19.35 0.17
C LEU A 312 -4.90 20.51 -0.51
N PRO A 313 -3.71 20.26 -1.11
CA PRO A 313 -2.99 21.29 -1.85
C PRO A 313 -3.84 21.99 -2.91
N ALA A 314 -3.49 23.26 -3.15
CA ALA A 314 -4.14 24.08 -4.16
C ALA A 314 -4.04 23.42 -5.53
N GLN A 315 -5.15 23.35 -6.25
CA GLN A 315 -5.27 22.65 -7.51
C GLN A 315 -6.33 23.27 -8.41
N ARG A 316 -6.28 22.98 -9.71
CA ARG A 316 -7.21 23.57 -10.68
C ARG A 316 -8.58 22.88 -10.63
N ALA A 317 -9.64 23.67 -10.69
CA ALA A 317 -10.97 23.17 -11.03
C ALA A 317 -11.10 23.07 -12.56
N LEU A 318 -11.25 21.85 -13.08
CA LEU A 318 -11.22 21.60 -14.53
C LEU A 318 -12.62 21.50 -15.13
N ARG A 319 -13.56 20.87 -14.42
CA ARG A 319 -14.94 20.68 -14.87
C ARG A 319 -15.90 20.84 -13.70
N LEU A 320 -17.12 21.27 -13.99
CA LEU A 320 -18.21 21.40 -13.04
C LEU A 320 -19.45 20.75 -13.64
N PHE A 321 -20.24 20.08 -12.80
CA PHE A 321 -21.50 19.48 -13.17
C PHE A 321 -22.52 19.75 -12.08
N ALA A 322 -23.78 19.99 -12.47
CA ALA A 322 -24.88 20.20 -11.54
C ALA A 322 -26.17 19.62 -12.11
N THR A 323 -27.04 19.11 -11.26
CA THR A 323 -28.37 18.63 -11.66
C THR A 323 -29.44 19.67 -11.34
N ALA A 324 -30.41 19.82 -12.25
CA ALA A 324 -31.45 20.84 -12.13
C ALA A 324 -32.46 20.56 -11.00
N ASN A 325 -32.69 19.30 -10.63
CA ASN A 325 -33.80 18.91 -9.76
C ASN A 325 -33.41 18.78 -8.28
N ASP A 326 -32.20 18.34 -7.97
CA ASP A 326 -31.80 17.99 -6.60
C ASP A 326 -30.81 18.99 -6.00
N ALA A 327 -30.43 20.01 -6.77
CA ALA A 327 -29.36 20.96 -6.45
C ALA A 327 -28.06 20.28 -5.97
N ASN A 328 -27.77 19.11 -6.57
CA ASN A 328 -26.51 18.42 -6.42
C ASN A 328 -25.49 19.02 -7.39
N GLY A 329 -24.23 18.99 -6.98
CA GLY A 329 -23.14 19.50 -7.77
C GLY A 329 -21.90 18.65 -7.59
N TRP A 330 -21.06 18.64 -8.62
CA TRP A 330 -19.78 17.96 -8.62
C TRP A 330 -18.72 18.86 -9.24
N ALA A 331 -17.52 18.77 -8.71
CA ALA A 331 -16.34 19.39 -9.28
C ALA A 331 -15.32 18.31 -9.66
N TYR A 332 -14.77 18.42 -10.86
CA TYR A 332 -13.56 17.69 -11.23
C TYR A 332 -12.36 18.57 -10.88
N LEU A 333 -11.63 18.19 -9.83
CA LEU A 333 -10.39 18.85 -9.46
C LEU A 333 -9.20 18.04 -9.98
N GLU A 334 -8.17 18.73 -10.45
CA GLU A 334 -7.02 18.16 -11.14
C GLU A 334 -6.41 16.93 -10.45
N ASN A 335 -6.24 16.97 -9.13
CA ASN A 335 -5.59 15.93 -8.33
C ASN A 335 -6.56 15.18 -7.42
N LEU A 336 -7.87 15.40 -7.52
CA LEU A 336 -8.88 14.71 -6.69
C LEU A 336 -9.95 13.99 -7.52
N GLY A 337 -10.06 14.29 -8.81
CA GLY A 337 -11.09 13.73 -9.68
C GLY A 337 -12.48 14.33 -9.38
N TRP A 338 -13.52 13.61 -9.79
CA TRP A 338 -14.91 14.00 -9.54
C TRP A 338 -15.26 13.88 -8.05
N THR A 339 -15.65 15.00 -7.45
CA THR A 339 -16.02 15.07 -6.03
C THR A 339 -17.37 15.76 -5.87
N HIS A 340 -18.24 15.15 -5.09
CA HIS A 340 -19.56 15.69 -4.77
C HIS A 340 -19.45 16.93 -3.87
N LEU A 341 -20.29 17.94 -4.08
CA LEU A 341 -20.34 19.18 -3.30
C LEU A 341 -21.30 19.01 -2.11
N ALA A 342 -20.79 19.17 -0.88
CA ALA A 342 -21.60 18.99 0.33
C ALA A 342 -22.54 20.17 0.61
N GLY A 343 -23.53 19.96 1.49
CA GLY A 343 -24.26 21.05 2.17
C GLY A 343 -25.55 21.54 1.50
N GLY A 344 -26.13 20.76 0.60
CA GLY A 344 -27.43 21.03 0.00
C GLY A 344 -27.48 22.25 -0.94
N PRO A 345 -28.68 22.62 -1.45
CA PRO A 345 -28.83 23.51 -2.60
C PRO A 345 -28.07 24.85 -2.54
N HIS A 346 -28.20 25.57 -1.42
CA HIS A 346 -27.55 26.88 -1.25
C HIS A 346 -26.02 26.76 -1.18
N SER A 347 -25.52 25.79 -0.41
CA SER A 347 -24.06 25.58 -0.26
C SER A 347 -23.44 25.10 -1.57
N THR A 348 -24.14 24.23 -2.30
CA THR A 348 -23.76 23.78 -3.64
C THR A 348 -23.67 24.95 -4.61
N THR A 349 -24.69 25.81 -4.66
CA THR A 349 -24.72 26.98 -5.56
C THR A 349 -23.56 27.92 -5.29
N ASN A 350 -23.28 28.22 -4.02
CA ASN A 350 -22.15 29.09 -3.64
C ASN A 350 -20.80 28.49 -4.05
N LYS A 351 -20.59 27.19 -3.80
CA LYS A 351 -19.35 26.50 -4.21
C LYS A 351 -19.19 26.48 -5.74
N LEU A 352 -20.26 26.19 -6.49
CA LEU A 352 -20.24 26.22 -7.94
C LEU A 352 -19.89 27.61 -8.49
N ALA A 353 -20.44 28.68 -7.89
CA ALA A 353 -20.11 30.05 -8.28
C ALA A 353 -18.62 30.36 -8.05
N MET A 354 -18.09 30.02 -6.87
CA MET A 354 -16.67 30.21 -6.54
C MET A 354 -15.75 29.43 -7.49
N LEU A 355 -16.05 28.14 -7.71
CA LEU A 355 -15.28 27.28 -8.60
C LEU A 355 -15.35 27.74 -10.06
N THR A 356 -16.50 28.25 -10.50
CA THR A 356 -16.68 28.80 -11.86
C THR A 356 -15.79 30.02 -12.05
N HIS A 357 -15.80 30.94 -11.07
CA HIS A 357 -14.93 32.12 -11.11
C HIS A 357 -13.45 31.74 -11.09
N ALA A 358 -13.03 30.88 -10.16
CA ALA A 358 -11.64 30.43 -10.06
C ALA A 358 -11.16 29.78 -11.37
N ARG A 359 -11.98 28.88 -11.94
CA ARG A 359 -11.71 28.23 -13.24
C ARG A 359 -11.60 29.24 -14.38
N ALA A 360 -12.52 30.21 -14.47
CA ALA A 360 -12.51 31.21 -15.53
C ALA A 360 -11.30 32.15 -15.45
N SER A 361 -10.87 32.47 -14.24
CA SER A 361 -9.71 33.33 -13.97
C SER A 361 -8.38 32.59 -13.95
N GLY A 362 -8.38 31.25 -14.03
CA GLY A 362 -7.18 30.42 -13.97
C GLY A 362 -6.56 30.28 -12.56
N HIS A 363 -7.23 30.77 -11.51
CA HIS A 363 -6.75 30.66 -10.14
C HIS A 363 -6.97 29.25 -9.58
N PRO A 364 -5.98 28.67 -8.88
CA PRO A 364 -6.16 27.40 -8.20
C PRO A 364 -7.07 27.56 -6.97
N VAL A 365 -7.58 26.44 -6.50
CA VAL A 365 -8.40 26.37 -5.30
C VAL A 365 -7.85 25.35 -4.31
N THR A 366 -7.94 25.67 -3.03
CA THR A 366 -7.63 24.75 -1.93
C THR A 366 -8.94 24.10 -1.48
N PRO A 367 -9.15 22.79 -1.69
CA PRO A 367 -10.36 22.10 -1.26
C PRO A 367 -10.21 21.54 0.16
N PHE A 368 -11.26 21.69 0.97
CA PHE A 368 -11.43 20.95 2.22
C PHE A 368 -12.36 19.78 1.99
N ILE A 369 -11.82 18.57 2.15
CA ILE A 369 -12.56 17.32 2.02
C ILE A 369 -12.99 16.87 3.40
N ASN A 370 -14.25 16.42 3.51
CA ASN A 370 -14.78 15.76 4.70
C ASN A 370 -15.55 14.51 4.28
N GLY A 371 -15.04 13.33 4.63
CA GLY A 371 -15.51 12.06 4.09
C GLY A 371 -15.12 11.90 2.62
N ASN A 372 -16.12 11.87 1.75
CA ASN A 372 -15.95 11.78 0.30
C ASN A 372 -16.42 13.03 -0.45
N GLU A 373 -16.71 14.11 0.28
CA GLU A 373 -17.33 15.31 -0.29
C GLU A 373 -16.43 16.53 -0.15
N LEU A 374 -16.56 17.44 -1.12
CA LEU A 374 -16.00 18.79 -1.07
C LEU A 374 -16.90 19.64 -0.17
N SER A 375 -16.44 19.83 1.07
CA SER A 375 -17.19 20.56 2.10
C SER A 375 -17.03 22.07 1.91
N THR A 376 -15.77 22.52 1.81
CA THR A 376 -15.38 23.93 1.67
C THR A 376 -14.34 24.07 0.58
N VAL A 377 -14.31 25.23 -0.07
CA VAL A 377 -13.27 25.59 -1.05
C VAL A 377 -12.81 27.01 -0.80
N GLN A 378 -11.51 27.26 -0.92
CA GLN A 378 -10.90 28.58 -0.90
C GLN A 378 -10.20 28.83 -2.23
N VAL A 379 -10.30 30.05 -2.77
CA VAL A 379 -9.45 30.46 -3.88
C VAL A 379 -8.06 30.72 -3.29
N ALA A 380 -7.04 30.11 -3.88
CA ALA A 380 -5.67 30.36 -3.46
C ALA A 380 -5.21 31.72 -4.01
N ASP A 381 -4.48 32.48 -3.18
CA ASP A 381 -3.92 33.78 -3.51
C ASP A 381 -2.77 33.69 -4.54
#